data_AF-A0A7C7ULG5-F1
#
_entry.id   AF-A0A7C7ULG5-F1
#
_cell.length_a   1.000
_cell.length_b   1.000
_cell.length_c   1.000
_cell.angle_alpha   90.00
_cell.angle_beta   90.00
_cell.angle_gamma   90.00
#
_symmetry.space_group_name_H-M   'P 1'
#
loop_
_entity.id
_entity.type
_entity.pdbx_description
1 polymer ?
#
loop_
_entity_poly.entity_id
_entity_poly.type
_entity_poly.pdbx_seq_one_letter_code
_entity_poly.pdbx_strand_id
1 'polypeptide(L)'
;MSNEYRLSIGGMSCAGCVASVEKALQSLPGVEAASVNFAEHTALVQAGVPVEDLINTVRRAGYDAAELRGVDDEAERDAAEHAQYRRLLRKALVAGVLGIPLFIAGMAGALPDLSTVAGGLFWLYVGFATLGVLIYSGGHFFTGAWKAFRLHNANMDTLIALGTGSAWVYSMAVVLWPQLVPSLARHAYFEAAAIILCLINVGGALEMRARGKTSEAIKKLIGLQPRTARVLRNGEEVDVPIEEVGLDETLRVRPGERIAVDGVVINGHSSVDESMLTGEPMPVEKQPGDEVVTGTINTSGTFLYKSKRIGRDTVLARIIEMVRQAQASKPAIGRLVDKVAAVFVPAVMIVAVLTFLAWYNLAPDRGLSYAVVATMTVLIIACPCALGLAT
;
A
#
# COMPACT_ATOMS: atom_id res chain seq x y z
N MET A 1 15.97 -28.47 0.11
CA MET A 1 16.64 -27.21 -0.25
C MET A 1 15.58 -26.14 -0.18
N SER A 2 15.72 -25.15 0.70
CA SER A 2 14.82 -24.01 0.75
C SER A 2 15.15 -23.07 -0.41
N ASN A 3 14.13 -22.74 -1.19
CA ASN A 3 14.20 -21.71 -2.21
C ASN A 3 13.70 -20.40 -1.61
N GLU A 4 14.32 -19.31 -2.04
CA GLU A 4 13.85 -17.97 -1.70
C GLU A 4 12.89 -17.48 -2.79
N TYR A 5 11.67 -17.15 -2.38
CA TYR A 5 10.61 -16.64 -3.22
C TYR A 5 10.31 -15.20 -2.85
N ARG A 6 10.13 -14.36 -3.87
CA ARG A 6 9.64 -12.99 -3.72
C ARG A 6 8.22 -12.91 -4.24
N LEU A 7 7.30 -12.47 -3.41
CA LEU A 7 5.89 -12.34 -3.76
C LEU A 7 5.48 -10.87 -3.68
N SER A 8 4.76 -10.36 -4.68
CA SER A 8 3.99 -9.12 -4.56
C SER A 8 2.67 -9.42 -3.85
N ILE A 9 2.32 -8.65 -2.83
CA ILE A 9 1.13 -8.82 -2.01
C ILE A 9 0.17 -7.65 -2.20
N GLY A 10 -0.96 -7.90 -2.87
CA GLY A 10 -2.01 -6.95 -3.11
C GLY A 10 -3.03 -6.88 -1.96
N GLY A 11 -3.59 -5.68 -1.74
CA GLY A 11 -4.70 -5.49 -0.79
C GLY A 11 -4.30 -5.30 0.67
N MET A 12 -3.00 -5.19 0.98
CA MET A 12 -2.57 -4.77 2.32
C MET A 12 -2.85 -3.28 2.53
N SER A 13 -3.60 -2.92 3.57
CA SER A 13 -3.93 -1.52 3.89
C SER A 13 -3.40 -1.05 5.24
N CYS A 14 -2.89 -1.95 6.10
CA CYS A 14 -2.35 -1.60 7.41
C CYS A 14 -1.22 -2.55 7.85
N ALA A 15 -0.50 -2.21 8.93
CA ALA A 15 0.53 -3.08 9.50
C ALA A 15 -0.08 -4.34 10.16
N GLY A 16 -1.35 -4.30 10.57
CA GLY A 16 -2.13 -5.48 10.94
C GLY A 16 -2.27 -6.49 9.79
N CYS A 17 -2.38 -6.02 8.54
CA CYS A 17 -2.38 -6.90 7.37
C CYS A 17 -1.04 -7.62 7.20
N VAL A 18 0.06 -6.91 7.44
CA VAL A 18 1.43 -7.47 7.38
C VAL A 18 1.57 -8.62 8.34
N ALA A 19 1.18 -8.43 9.61
CA ALA A 19 1.23 -9.49 10.62
C ALA A 19 0.33 -10.68 10.27
N SER A 20 -0.83 -10.43 9.66
CA SER A 20 -1.74 -11.49 9.21
C SER A 20 -1.14 -12.32 8.08
N VAL A 21 -0.53 -11.68 7.07
CA VAL A 21 0.13 -12.35 5.95
C VAL A 21 1.38 -13.10 6.41
N GLU A 22 2.21 -12.46 7.24
CA GLU A 22 3.43 -13.04 7.81
C GLU A 22 3.10 -14.30 8.63
N LYS A 23 2.08 -14.22 9.50
CA LYS A 23 1.60 -15.36 10.30
C LYS A 23 1.00 -16.47 9.44
N ALA A 24 0.25 -16.13 8.39
CA ALA A 24 -0.32 -17.12 7.47
C ALA A 24 0.79 -17.88 6.73
N LEU A 25 1.80 -17.18 6.20
CA LEU A 25 2.95 -17.78 5.53
C LEU A 25 3.78 -18.64 6.49
N GLN A 26 4.07 -18.15 7.69
CA GLN A 26 4.82 -18.92 8.72
C GLN A 26 4.07 -20.15 9.22
N SER A 27 2.73 -20.18 9.11
CA SER A 27 1.93 -21.34 9.50
C SER A 27 1.91 -22.47 8.48
N LEU A 28 2.41 -22.23 7.26
CA LEU A 28 2.45 -23.24 6.21
C LEU A 28 3.63 -24.21 6.45
N PRO A 29 3.41 -25.52 6.56
CA PRO A 29 4.49 -26.49 6.70
C PRO A 29 5.47 -26.41 5.52
N GLY A 30 6.77 -26.34 5.82
CA GLY A 30 7.82 -26.21 4.82
C GLY A 30 8.27 -24.78 4.53
N VAL A 31 7.69 -23.76 5.20
CA VAL A 31 8.23 -22.41 5.27
C VAL A 31 9.21 -22.31 6.44
N GLU A 32 10.46 -21.94 6.16
CA GLU A 32 11.52 -21.76 7.16
C GLU A 32 11.51 -20.34 7.73
N ALA A 33 11.33 -19.35 6.85
CA ALA A 33 11.21 -17.95 7.22
C ALA A 33 10.29 -17.22 6.25
N ALA A 34 9.48 -16.29 6.76
CA ALA A 34 8.73 -15.35 5.94
C ALA A 34 8.80 -13.97 6.58
N SER A 35 9.12 -12.96 5.78
CA SER A 35 9.09 -11.56 6.17
C SER A 35 8.27 -10.78 5.16
N VAL A 36 7.43 -9.86 5.64
CA VAL A 36 6.55 -9.05 4.79
C VAL A 36 6.95 -7.59 4.94
N ASN A 37 7.26 -6.95 3.81
CA ASN A 37 7.56 -5.54 3.73
C ASN A 37 6.30 -4.78 3.29
N PHE A 38 5.76 -3.99 4.21
CA PHE A 38 4.58 -3.18 3.95
C PHE A 38 4.84 -2.06 2.94
N ALA A 39 6.03 -1.45 2.99
CA ALA A 39 6.36 -0.31 2.15
C ALA A 39 6.48 -0.72 0.68
N GLU A 40 7.01 -1.92 0.43
CA GLU A 40 7.16 -2.45 -0.92
C GLU A 40 5.98 -3.31 -1.39
N HIS A 41 5.00 -3.58 -0.53
CA HIS A 41 3.95 -4.57 -0.80
C HIS A 41 4.53 -5.93 -1.22
N THR A 42 5.61 -6.38 -0.58
CA THR A 42 6.29 -7.63 -0.92
C THR A 42 6.42 -8.56 0.27
N ALA A 43 6.50 -9.85 0.01
CA ALA A 43 6.92 -10.86 0.97
C ALA A 43 8.16 -11.58 0.45
N LEU A 44 9.17 -11.70 1.30
CA LEU A 44 10.34 -12.55 1.08
C LEU A 44 10.13 -13.84 1.90
N VAL A 45 10.09 -14.97 1.22
CA VAL A 45 9.74 -16.27 1.81
C VAL A 45 10.81 -17.30 1.48
N GLN A 46 11.41 -17.89 2.50
CA GLN A 46 12.29 -19.05 2.37
C GLN A 46 11.47 -20.31 2.64
N ALA A 47 11.28 -21.12 1.60
CA ALA A 47 10.40 -22.26 1.66
C ALA A 47 10.89 -23.43 0.79
N GLY A 48 10.63 -24.65 1.27
CA GLY A 48 10.82 -25.89 0.51
C GLY A 48 9.57 -26.34 -0.26
N VAL A 49 8.53 -25.50 -0.34
CA VAL A 49 7.25 -25.76 -1.02
C VAL A 49 7.13 -24.95 -2.31
N PRO A 50 6.33 -25.41 -3.29
CA PRO A 50 6.12 -24.67 -4.53
C PRO A 50 5.44 -23.31 -4.29
N VAL A 51 5.78 -22.33 -5.12
CA VAL A 51 5.29 -20.94 -5.01
C VAL A 51 3.76 -20.83 -5.03
N GLU A 52 3.09 -21.74 -5.74
CA GLU A 52 1.64 -21.79 -5.86
C GLU A 52 0.97 -22.02 -4.50
N ASP A 53 1.58 -22.82 -3.63
CA ASP A 53 1.09 -23.05 -2.26
C ASP A 53 1.24 -21.81 -1.39
N LEU A 54 2.32 -21.04 -1.58
CA LEU A 54 2.52 -19.75 -0.92
C LEU A 54 1.45 -18.75 -1.36
N ILE A 55 1.21 -18.61 -2.68
CA ILE A 55 0.19 -17.71 -3.24
C ILE A 55 -1.20 -18.09 -2.74
N ASN A 56 -1.55 -19.38 -2.74
CA ASN A 56 -2.84 -19.86 -2.25
C ASN A 56 -3.02 -19.60 -0.75
N THR A 57 -1.96 -19.71 0.04
CA THR A 57 -1.98 -19.41 1.48
C THR A 57 -2.28 -17.93 1.72
N VAL A 58 -1.65 -17.03 0.97
CA VAL A 58 -1.93 -15.59 1.06
C VAL A 58 -3.37 -15.26 0.62
N ARG A 59 -3.87 -15.91 -0.45
CA ARG A 59 -5.27 -15.77 -0.89
C ARG A 59 -6.28 -16.24 0.15
N ARG A 60 -5.99 -17.35 0.84
CA ARG A 60 -6.82 -17.83 1.96
C ARG A 60 -6.83 -16.87 3.15
N ALA A 61 -5.73 -16.15 3.37
CA ALA A 61 -5.66 -15.06 4.36
C ALA A 61 -6.42 -13.79 3.91
N GLY A 62 -6.90 -13.74 2.67
CA GLY A 62 -7.78 -12.68 2.15
C GLY A 62 -7.08 -11.57 1.37
N TYR A 63 -5.85 -11.82 0.91
CA TYR A 63 -4.98 -10.91 0.16
C TYR A 63 -4.63 -11.47 -1.21
N ASP A 64 -4.30 -10.61 -2.18
CA ASP A 64 -3.81 -11.05 -3.48
C ASP A 64 -2.30 -11.30 -3.44
N ALA A 65 -1.82 -12.30 -4.19
CA ALA A 65 -0.39 -12.59 -4.31
C ALA A 65 -0.02 -13.01 -5.73
N ALA A 66 1.16 -12.59 -6.17
CA ALA A 66 1.82 -13.03 -7.39
C ALA A 66 3.33 -13.12 -7.15
N GLU A 67 4.04 -13.97 -7.90
CA GLU A 67 5.50 -14.09 -7.80
C GLU A 67 6.19 -12.99 -8.60
N LEU A 68 7.25 -12.41 -8.04
CA LEU A 68 8.10 -11.43 -8.70
C LEU A 68 9.36 -12.15 -9.21
N ARG A 69 9.54 -12.23 -10.53
CA ARG A 69 10.66 -12.93 -11.18
C ARG A 69 11.64 -12.01 -11.93
N GLY A 70 11.32 -10.75 -12.20
CA GLY A 70 12.20 -9.86 -12.97
C GLY A 70 12.02 -8.35 -12.77
N VAL A 71 12.77 -7.57 -13.57
CA VAL A 71 12.77 -6.09 -13.57
C VAL A 71 11.52 -5.53 -14.26
N ASP A 72 10.98 -6.25 -15.25
CA ASP A 72 9.75 -5.83 -15.92
C ASP A 72 8.52 -5.89 -14.99
N ASP A 73 8.51 -6.82 -14.03
CA ASP A 73 7.50 -6.89 -12.97
C ASP A 73 7.51 -5.63 -12.07
N GLU A 74 8.66 -4.96 -11.92
CA GLU A 74 8.77 -3.73 -11.12
C GLU A 74 8.19 -2.51 -11.84
N ALA A 75 8.31 -2.44 -13.16
CA ALA A 75 7.70 -1.38 -13.96
C ALA A 75 6.16 -1.50 -13.98
N GLU A 76 5.64 -2.73 -14.08
CA GLU A 76 4.20 -2.98 -13.97
C GLU A 76 3.67 -2.62 -12.58
N ARG A 77 4.42 -2.94 -11.53
CA ARG A 77 4.09 -2.55 -10.14
C ARG A 77 4.02 -1.04 -9.97
N ASP A 78 4.98 -0.30 -10.50
CA ASP A 78 5.01 1.16 -10.42
C ASP A 78 3.80 1.79 -11.13
N ALA A 79 3.44 1.26 -12.29
CA ALA A 79 2.23 1.68 -12.99
C ALA A 79 0.97 1.40 -12.17
N ALA A 80 0.90 0.23 -11.51
CA ALA A 80 -0.20 -0.15 -10.62
C ALA A 80 -0.28 0.75 -9.38
N GLU A 81 0.84 1.08 -8.74
CA GLU A 81 0.92 2.03 -7.63
C GLU A 81 0.42 3.42 -8.06
N HIS A 82 0.90 3.94 -9.19
CA HIS A 82 0.44 5.24 -9.70
C HIS A 82 -1.06 5.23 -10.05
N ALA A 83 -1.59 4.12 -10.55
CA ALA A 83 -3.02 3.96 -10.78
C ALA A 83 -3.82 3.97 -9.46
N GLN A 84 -3.33 3.28 -8.43
CA GLN A 84 -3.95 3.25 -7.10
C GLN A 84 -3.93 4.62 -6.41
N TYR A 85 -2.81 5.35 -6.47
CA TYR A 85 -2.72 6.72 -5.97
C TYR A 85 -3.76 7.64 -6.61
N ARG A 86 -3.87 7.60 -7.95
CA ARG A 86 -4.89 8.37 -8.69
C ARG A 86 -6.30 7.94 -8.31
N ARG A 87 -6.53 6.66 -8.03
CA ARG A 87 -7.83 6.15 -7.58
C ARG A 87 -8.21 6.71 -6.20
N LEU A 88 -7.28 6.75 -5.25
CA LEU A 88 -7.49 7.36 -3.93
C LEU A 88 -7.83 8.85 -4.05
N LEU A 89 -7.09 9.60 -4.86
CA LEU A 89 -7.39 11.01 -5.13
C LEU A 89 -8.77 11.21 -5.78
N ARG A 90 -9.17 10.36 -6.72
CA ARG A 90 -10.51 10.42 -7.32
C ARG A 90 -11.60 10.12 -6.29
N LYS A 91 -11.41 9.12 -5.42
CA LYS A 91 -12.35 8.81 -4.32
C LYS A 91 -12.47 9.98 -3.34
N ALA A 92 -11.34 10.57 -2.96
CA ALA A 92 -11.30 11.77 -2.13
C ALA A 92 -12.03 12.93 -2.79
N LEU A 93 -11.77 13.19 -4.08
CA LEU A 93 -12.42 14.25 -4.84
C LEU A 93 -13.94 14.04 -4.89
N VAL A 94 -14.42 12.83 -5.22
CA VAL A 94 -15.85 12.53 -5.27
C VAL A 94 -16.52 12.76 -3.91
N ALA A 95 -15.88 12.34 -2.81
CA ALA A 95 -16.39 12.58 -1.47
C ALA A 95 -16.34 14.07 -1.08
N GLY A 96 -15.27 14.78 -1.46
CA GLY A 96 -15.07 16.20 -1.18
C GLY A 96 -16.03 17.11 -1.96
N VAL A 97 -16.33 16.78 -3.22
CA VAL A 97 -17.31 17.51 -4.06
C VAL A 97 -18.70 17.50 -3.44
N LEU A 98 -19.07 16.43 -2.72
CA LEU A 98 -20.32 16.39 -1.97
C LEU A 98 -20.18 17.02 -0.57
N GLY A 99 -19.17 16.60 0.19
CA GLY A 99 -19.03 16.97 1.60
C GLY A 99 -18.65 18.43 1.85
N ILE A 100 -17.72 18.99 1.07
CA ILE A 100 -17.21 20.36 1.29
C ILE A 100 -18.30 21.41 1.04
N PRO A 101 -19.05 21.39 -0.08
CA PRO A 101 -20.13 22.35 -0.29
C PRO A 101 -21.25 22.21 0.74
N LEU A 102 -21.63 20.98 1.12
CA LEU A 102 -22.65 20.76 2.16
C LEU A 102 -22.20 21.33 3.51
N PHE A 103 -20.94 21.13 3.88
CA PHE A 103 -20.39 21.68 5.12
C PHE A 103 -20.34 23.22 5.11
N ILE A 104 -19.86 23.83 4.03
CA ILE A 104 -19.83 25.29 3.90
C ILE A 104 -21.25 25.87 3.93
N ALA A 105 -22.18 25.28 3.19
CA ALA A 105 -23.58 25.71 3.17
C ALA A 105 -24.26 25.54 4.53
N GLY A 106 -23.94 24.44 5.25
CA GLY A 106 -24.44 24.20 6.60
C GLY A 106 -23.92 25.22 7.60
N MET A 107 -22.63 25.54 7.54
CA MET A 107 -22.02 26.57 8.39
C MET A 107 -22.57 27.98 8.08
N ALA A 108 -22.90 28.25 6.82
CA ALA A 108 -23.51 29.52 6.41
C ALA A 108 -25.01 29.61 6.71
N GLY A 109 -25.65 28.55 7.22
CA GLY A 109 -27.11 28.49 7.43
C GLY A 109 -27.92 28.55 6.13
N ALA A 110 -27.31 28.24 5.00
CA ALA A 110 -27.91 28.32 3.67
C ALA A 110 -28.63 27.02 3.24
N LEU A 111 -28.65 26.00 4.12
CA LEU A 111 -29.29 24.72 3.83
C LEU A 111 -30.81 24.78 4.08
N PRO A 112 -31.63 24.12 3.25
CA PRO A 112 -33.08 24.06 3.44
C PRO A 112 -33.47 23.41 4.77
N ASP A 113 -34.48 23.97 5.43
CA ASP A 113 -35.08 23.37 6.63
C ASP A 113 -35.84 22.09 6.28
N LEU A 114 -35.59 21.04 7.06
CA LEU A 114 -36.20 19.72 6.96
C LEU A 114 -37.72 19.74 7.15
N SER A 115 -38.24 20.76 7.83
CA SER A 115 -39.68 20.95 8.05
C SER A 115 -40.46 21.24 6.76
N THR A 116 -39.78 21.70 5.70
CA THR A 116 -40.38 22.05 4.41
C THR A 116 -40.38 20.85 3.46
N VAL A 117 -41.40 20.74 2.59
CA VAL A 117 -41.47 19.68 1.56
C VAL A 117 -40.26 19.73 0.62
N ALA A 118 -39.86 20.93 0.21
CA ALA A 118 -38.68 21.14 -0.63
C ALA A 118 -37.38 20.73 0.09
N GLY A 119 -37.26 21.04 1.38
CA GLY A 119 -36.11 20.63 2.19
C GLY A 119 -36.04 19.13 2.40
N GLY A 120 -37.16 18.47 2.69
CA GLY A 120 -37.22 17.01 2.78
C GLY A 120 -36.75 16.32 1.50
N LEU A 121 -37.20 16.79 0.33
CA LEU A 121 -36.74 16.27 -0.97
C LEU A 121 -35.25 16.54 -1.23
N PHE A 122 -34.77 17.73 -0.89
CA PHE A 122 -33.34 18.07 -0.99
C PHE A 122 -32.48 17.12 -0.15
N TRP A 123 -32.84 16.92 1.11
CA TRP A 123 -32.10 16.05 2.02
C TRP A 123 -32.21 14.56 1.67
N LEU A 124 -33.32 14.13 1.05
CA LEU A 124 -33.44 12.79 0.49
C LEU A 124 -32.48 12.58 -0.69
N TYR A 125 -32.38 13.56 -1.60
CA TYR A 125 -31.42 13.52 -2.70
C TYR A 125 -29.97 13.51 -2.18
N VAL A 126 -29.66 14.37 -1.22
CA VAL A 126 -28.36 14.37 -0.52
C VAL A 126 -28.10 13.01 0.12
N GLY A 127 -29.09 12.40 0.76
CA GLY A 127 -28.98 11.08 1.37
C GLY A 127 -28.61 9.98 0.36
N PHE A 128 -29.25 9.96 -0.82
CA PHE A 128 -28.89 9.03 -1.89
C PHE A 128 -27.52 9.34 -2.52
N ALA A 129 -27.18 10.62 -2.71
CA ALA A 129 -25.86 11.02 -3.17
C ALA A 129 -24.76 10.56 -2.20
N THR A 130 -24.98 10.76 -0.89
CA THR A 130 -24.07 10.32 0.17
C THR A 130 -23.96 8.79 0.21
N LEU A 131 -25.06 8.06 0.00
CA LEU A 131 -25.01 6.60 -0.15
C LEU A 131 -24.11 6.18 -1.33
N GLY A 132 -24.21 6.87 -2.46
CA GLY A 132 -23.33 6.67 -3.61
C GLY A 132 -21.85 6.90 -3.26
N VAL A 133 -21.56 7.95 -2.48
CA VAL A 133 -20.20 8.23 -1.96
C VAL A 133 -19.74 7.14 -0.98
N LEU A 134 -20.60 6.65 -0.08
CA LEU A 134 -20.27 5.54 0.82
C LEU A 134 -19.91 4.28 0.05
N ILE A 135 -20.64 3.96 -1.02
CA ILE A 135 -20.36 2.77 -1.85
C ILE A 135 -19.07 2.95 -2.65
N TYR A 136 -18.91 4.09 -3.34
CA TYR A 136 -17.77 4.31 -4.25
C TYR A 136 -16.47 4.65 -3.51
N SER A 137 -16.50 5.69 -2.66
CA SER A 137 -15.33 6.18 -1.93
C SER A 137 -15.08 5.37 -0.66
N GLY A 138 -16.14 4.94 0.01
CA GLY A 138 -16.08 4.22 1.29
C GLY A 138 -16.14 2.68 1.20
N GLY A 139 -16.56 2.09 0.07
CA GLY A 139 -16.93 0.68 0.01
C GLY A 139 -15.84 -0.29 0.46
N HIS A 140 -14.58 0.05 0.18
CA HIS A 140 -13.43 -0.74 0.64
C HIS A 140 -13.30 -0.80 2.17
N PHE A 141 -13.63 0.27 2.90
CA PHE A 141 -13.66 0.26 4.37
C PHE A 141 -14.74 -0.68 4.91
N PHE A 142 -15.92 -0.73 4.29
CA PHE A 142 -16.97 -1.67 4.68
C PHE A 142 -16.55 -3.12 4.44
N THR A 143 -15.92 -3.41 3.30
CA THR A 143 -15.38 -4.76 3.05
C THR A 143 -14.24 -5.13 4.00
N GLY A 144 -13.38 -4.16 4.35
CA GLY A 144 -12.29 -4.34 5.31
C GLY A 144 -12.82 -4.60 6.72
N ALA A 145 -13.79 -3.80 7.17
CA ALA A 145 -14.49 -3.99 8.44
C ALA A 145 -15.15 -5.37 8.54
N TRP A 146 -15.81 -5.83 7.47
CA TRP A 146 -16.43 -7.15 7.43
C TRP A 146 -15.40 -8.28 7.53
N LYS A 147 -14.28 -8.17 6.81
CA LYS A 147 -13.16 -9.12 6.92
C LYS A 147 -12.59 -9.14 8.34
N ALA A 148 -12.32 -7.97 8.93
CA ALA A 148 -11.80 -7.83 10.28
C ALA A 148 -12.73 -8.47 11.32
N PHE A 149 -14.04 -8.22 11.19
CA PHE A 149 -15.06 -8.83 12.05
C PHE A 149 -15.05 -10.36 11.96
N ARG A 150 -14.99 -10.95 10.76
CA ARG A 150 -14.90 -12.42 10.59
C ARG A 150 -13.63 -13.00 11.23
N LEU A 151 -12.54 -12.23 11.24
CA LEU A 151 -11.27 -12.59 11.87
C LEU A 151 -11.19 -12.25 13.36
N HIS A 152 -12.30 -11.85 13.99
CA HIS A 152 -12.38 -11.45 15.41
C HIS A 152 -11.37 -10.36 15.77
N ASN A 153 -11.12 -9.43 14.83
CA ASN A 153 -10.22 -8.30 15.02
C ASN A 153 -10.96 -6.98 14.78
N ALA A 154 -10.49 -5.90 15.40
CA ALA A 154 -11.00 -4.55 15.21
C ALA A 154 -9.87 -3.65 14.69
N ASN A 155 -10.11 -2.96 13.58
CA ASN A 155 -9.12 -2.10 12.95
C ASN A 155 -9.72 -0.74 12.57
N MET A 156 -8.91 0.10 11.93
CA MET A 156 -9.33 1.43 11.47
C MET A 156 -10.56 1.36 10.52
N ASP A 157 -10.60 0.37 9.63
CA ASP A 157 -11.73 0.17 8.71
C ASP A 157 -13.05 -0.06 9.46
N THR A 158 -13.02 -0.83 10.56
CA THR A 158 -14.20 -1.06 11.41
C THR A 158 -14.78 0.24 11.93
N LEU A 159 -13.95 1.14 12.44
CA LEU A 159 -14.39 2.41 13.01
C LEU A 159 -14.91 3.38 11.95
N ILE A 160 -14.27 3.43 10.78
CA ILE A 160 -14.72 4.26 9.65
C ILE A 160 -16.06 3.75 9.13
N ALA A 161 -16.20 2.44 8.93
CA ALA A 161 -17.43 1.83 8.43
C ALA A 161 -18.59 2.05 9.40
N LEU A 162 -18.36 1.85 10.71
CA LEU A 162 -19.38 2.10 11.73
C LEU A 162 -19.70 3.60 11.84
N GLY A 163 -18.72 4.49 11.91
CA GLY A 163 -18.93 5.93 12.04
C GLY A 163 -19.68 6.53 10.84
N THR A 164 -19.19 6.29 9.62
CA THR A 164 -19.81 6.83 8.39
C THR A 164 -21.14 6.16 8.05
N GLY A 165 -21.25 4.84 8.27
CA GLY A 165 -22.49 4.10 8.08
C GLY A 165 -23.57 4.51 9.08
N SER A 166 -23.21 4.67 10.35
CA SER A 166 -24.12 5.11 11.40
C SER A 166 -24.59 6.55 11.18
N ALA A 167 -23.69 7.47 10.80
CA ALA A 167 -24.03 8.83 10.40
C ALA A 167 -25.05 8.85 9.25
N TRP A 168 -24.85 8.02 8.21
CA TRP A 168 -25.78 7.95 7.09
C TRP A 168 -27.15 7.36 7.51
N VAL A 169 -27.17 6.26 8.25
CA VAL A 169 -28.41 5.61 8.73
C VAL A 169 -29.20 6.58 9.61
N TYR A 170 -28.54 7.24 10.54
CA TYR A 170 -29.17 8.24 11.41
C TYR A 170 -29.76 9.39 10.59
N SER A 171 -28.97 9.96 9.68
CA SER A 171 -29.40 11.08 8.84
C SER A 171 -30.58 10.70 7.95
N MET A 172 -30.57 9.50 7.38
CA MET A 172 -31.68 8.98 6.59
C MET A 172 -32.93 8.76 7.44
N ALA A 173 -32.79 8.26 8.67
CA ALA A 173 -33.90 8.10 9.59
C ALA A 173 -34.52 9.45 9.98
N VAL A 174 -33.70 10.50 10.19
CA VAL A 174 -34.16 11.87 10.45
C VAL A 174 -34.96 12.43 9.26
N VAL A 175 -34.53 12.14 8.02
CA VAL A 175 -35.21 12.60 6.79
C VAL A 175 -36.53 11.87 6.55
N LEU A 176 -36.56 10.54 6.70
CA LEU A 176 -37.74 9.72 6.40
C LEU A 176 -38.79 9.74 7.51
N TRP A 177 -38.35 9.83 8.77
CA TRP A 177 -39.21 9.78 9.95
C TRP A 177 -38.86 10.87 10.97
N PRO A 178 -39.05 12.15 10.62
CA PRO A 178 -38.72 13.27 11.51
C PRO A 178 -39.48 13.24 12.84
N GLN A 179 -40.65 12.58 12.89
CA GLN A 179 -41.44 12.38 14.11
C GLN A 179 -40.78 11.46 15.15
N LEU A 180 -39.87 10.57 14.75
CA LEU A 180 -39.20 9.65 15.68
C LEU A 180 -38.04 10.33 16.45
N VAL A 181 -37.58 11.48 15.95
CA VAL A 181 -36.42 12.18 16.48
C VAL A 181 -36.86 13.48 17.17
N PRO A 182 -36.41 13.74 18.42
CA PRO A 182 -36.68 14.97 19.14
C PRO A 182 -36.28 16.20 18.31
N SER A 183 -37.06 17.28 18.38
CA SER A 183 -36.82 18.50 17.59
C SER A 183 -35.41 19.07 17.78
N LEU A 184 -34.85 18.97 18.98
CA LEU A 184 -33.48 19.41 19.30
C LEU A 184 -32.37 18.58 18.62
N ALA A 185 -32.68 17.37 18.13
CA ALA A 185 -31.71 16.45 17.56
C ALA A 185 -31.89 16.22 16.05
N ARG A 186 -32.79 16.96 15.38
CA ARG A 186 -33.04 16.84 13.93
C ARG A 186 -31.95 17.53 13.12
N HIS A 187 -30.73 17.00 13.17
CA HIS A 187 -29.63 17.39 12.30
C HIS A 187 -29.20 16.18 11.49
N ALA A 188 -29.09 16.37 10.17
CA ALA A 188 -28.48 15.38 9.30
C ALA A 188 -26.97 15.57 9.31
N TYR A 189 -26.24 14.46 9.33
CA TYR A 189 -24.77 14.37 9.37
C TYR A 189 -24.22 13.76 8.07
N PHE A 190 -24.90 13.97 6.94
CA PHE A 190 -24.46 13.46 5.64
C PHE A 190 -23.12 14.07 5.22
N GLU A 191 -22.91 15.35 5.52
CA GLU A 191 -21.67 16.07 5.29
C GLU A 191 -20.52 15.51 6.14
N ALA A 192 -20.79 15.14 7.40
CA ALA A 192 -19.79 14.52 8.25
C ALA A 192 -19.29 13.19 7.65
N ALA A 193 -20.21 12.32 7.22
CA ALA A 193 -19.84 11.06 6.57
C ALA A 193 -19.00 11.27 5.30
N ALA A 194 -19.39 12.23 4.45
CA ALA A 194 -18.68 12.54 3.21
C ALA A 194 -17.29 13.16 3.47
N ILE A 195 -17.17 14.08 4.44
CA ILE A 195 -15.88 14.71 4.80
C ILE A 195 -14.93 13.69 5.41
N ILE A 196 -15.41 12.82 6.29
CA ILE A 196 -14.61 11.74 6.87
C ILE A 196 -13.98 10.91 5.74
N LEU A 197 -14.80 10.44 4.79
CA LEU A 197 -14.31 9.65 3.65
C LEU A 197 -13.36 10.45 2.76
N CYS A 198 -13.59 11.76 2.57
CA CYS A 198 -12.68 12.63 1.83
C CYS A 198 -11.31 12.67 2.51
N LEU A 199 -11.25 13.08 3.79
CA LEU A 199 -10.00 13.28 4.53
C LEU A 199 -9.19 11.99 4.66
N ILE A 200 -9.85 10.85 4.90
CA ILE A 200 -9.16 9.57 5.03
C ILE A 200 -8.60 9.10 3.68
N ASN A 201 -9.33 9.26 2.58
CA ASN A 201 -8.79 8.93 1.25
C ASN A 201 -7.64 9.88 0.86
N VAL A 202 -7.69 11.16 1.24
CA VAL A 202 -6.55 12.09 1.08
C VAL A 202 -5.37 11.64 1.92
N GLY A 203 -5.60 11.29 3.19
CA GLY A 203 -4.60 10.76 4.11
C GLY A 203 -3.87 9.55 3.53
N GLY A 204 -4.62 8.53 3.08
CA GLY A 204 -4.05 7.36 2.42
C GLY A 204 -3.29 7.70 1.12
N ALA A 205 -3.72 8.72 0.36
CA ALA A 205 -2.98 9.17 -0.82
C ALA A 205 -1.66 9.86 -0.43
N LEU A 206 -1.65 10.67 0.63
CA LEU A 206 -0.44 11.32 1.14
C LEU A 206 0.53 10.29 1.73
N GLU A 207 0.03 9.32 2.49
CA GLU A 207 0.79 8.19 3.03
C GLU A 207 1.47 7.40 1.90
N MET A 208 0.71 7.07 0.85
CA MET A 208 1.24 6.38 -0.33
C MET A 208 2.32 7.21 -1.05
N ARG A 209 2.11 8.53 -1.19
CA ARG A 209 3.09 9.43 -1.80
C ARG A 209 4.37 9.54 -0.95
N ALA A 210 4.25 9.55 0.37
CA ALA A 210 5.39 9.60 1.28
C ALA A 210 6.24 8.32 1.16
N ARG A 211 5.60 7.14 1.07
CA ARG A 211 6.27 5.85 0.88
C ARG A 211 6.94 5.68 -0.48
N GLY A 212 6.32 6.21 -1.54
CA GLY A 212 6.90 6.14 -2.89
C GLY A 212 8.29 6.79 -2.96
N LYS A 213 8.52 7.88 -2.19
CA LYS A 213 9.80 8.61 -2.19
C LYS A 213 10.96 7.81 -1.58
N THR A 214 10.73 6.99 -0.56
CA THR A 214 11.81 6.18 0.04
C THR A 214 12.22 5.02 -0.88
N SER A 215 11.27 4.46 -1.63
CA SER A 215 11.54 3.40 -2.61
C SER A 215 12.29 3.88 -3.86
N GLU A 216 12.27 5.18 -4.15
CA GLU A 216 12.90 5.78 -5.34
C GLU A 216 14.44 5.66 -5.33
N ALA A 217 15.07 5.67 -4.15
CA ALA A 217 16.52 5.53 -4.03
C ALA A 217 17.01 4.12 -4.41
N ILE A 218 16.27 3.07 -4.00
CA ILE A 218 16.54 1.69 -4.44
C ILE A 218 16.29 1.55 -5.94
N LYS A 219 15.22 2.14 -6.46
CA LYS A 219 14.91 2.11 -7.91
C LYS A 219 16.04 2.70 -8.75
N LYS A 220 16.69 3.76 -8.28
CA LYS A 220 17.86 4.32 -8.98
C LYS A 220 19.01 3.34 -9.11
N LEU A 221 19.24 2.49 -8.09
CA LEU A 221 20.26 1.44 -8.14
C LEU A 221 19.87 0.31 -9.11
N ILE A 222 18.59 -0.08 -9.14
CA ILE A 222 18.08 -1.13 -10.05
C ILE A 222 18.10 -0.65 -11.50
N GLY A 223 17.75 0.61 -11.75
CA GLY A 223 17.85 1.23 -13.06
C GLY A 223 19.28 1.30 -13.61
N LEU A 224 20.30 0.96 -12.81
CA LEU A 224 21.68 0.85 -13.30
C LEU A 224 21.95 -0.46 -14.04
N GLN A 225 21.12 -1.49 -13.84
CA GLN A 225 21.31 -2.80 -14.44
C GLN A 225 21.00 -2.75 -15.94
N PRO A 226 21.94 -3.20 -16.81
CA PRO A 226 21.69 -3.27 -18.24
C PRO A 226 20.59 -4.29 -18.57
N ARG A 227 19.72 -3.97 -19.53
CA ARG A 227 18.65 -4.88 -19.99
C ARG A 227 19.13 -5.87 -21.06
N THR A 228 20.16 -5.49 -21.79
CA THR A 228 20.74 -6.26 -22.89
C THR A 228 22.24 -6.42 -22.69
N ALA A 229 22.77 -7.47 -23.30
CA ALA A 229 24.18 -7.80 -23.28
C ALA A 229 24.62 -8.20 -24.68
N ARG A 230 25.81 -7.76 -25.09
CA ARG A 230 26.40 -8.15 -26.39
C ARG A 230 27.27 -9.39 -26.20
N VAL A 231 26.76 -10.53 -26.64
CA VAL A 231 27.46 -11.82 -26.57
C VAL A 231 28.17 -12.12 -27.89
N LEU A 232 29.30 -12.81 -27.80
CA LEU A 232 30.06 -13.31 -28.95
C LEU A 232 29.76 -14.80 -29.13
N ARG A 233 28.85 -15.14 -30.05
CA ARG A 233 28.46 -16.52 -30.38
C ARG A 233 28.91 -16.84 -31.80
N ASN A 234 29.64 -17.94 -32.00
CA ASN A 234 30.14 -18.35 -33.32
C ASN A 234 30.95 -17.29 -34.08
N GLY A 235 31.62 -16.38 -33.35
CA GLY A 235 32.39 -15.29 -33.95
C GLY A 235 31.57 -14.05 -34.34
N GLU A 236 30.25 -14.07 -34.17
CA GLU A 236 29.37 -12.94 -34.42
C GLU A 236 28.90 -12.28 -33.11
N GLU A 237 28.76 -10.96 -33.14
CA GLU A 237 28.21 -10.17 -32.05
C GLU A 237 26.68 -10.16 -32.13
N VAL A 238 26.01 -10.65 -31.09
CA VAL A 238 24.55 -10.65 -30.98
C VAL A 238 24.15 -9.95 -29.69
N ASP A 239 23.21 -9.00 -29.80
CA ASP A 239 22.61 -8.36 -28.63
C ASP A 239 21.45 -9.24 -28.14
N VAL A 240 21.59 -9.77 -26.93
CA VAL A 240 20.59 -10.64 -26.28
C VAL A 240 20.04 -9.99 -25.01
N PRO A 241 18.82 -10.33 -24.57
CA PRO A 241 18.34 -10.01 -23.23
C PRO A 241 19.32 -10.52 -22.17
N ILE A 242 19.53 -9.75 -21.09
CA ILE A 242 20.48 -10.12 -20.02
C ILE A 242 20.15 -11.48 -19.37
N GLU A 243 18.89 -11.88 -19.40
CA GLU A 243 18.38 -13.16 -18.90
C GLU A 243 18.82 -14.37 -19.73
N GLU A 244 19.18 -14.16 -21.01
CA GLU A 244 19.65 -15.21 -21.92
C GLU A 244 21.17 -15.39 -21.89
N VAL A 245 21.87 -14.59 -21.08
CA VAL A 245 23.33 -14.68 -20.91
C VAL A 245 23.66 -15.88 -20.03
N GLY A 246 24.43 -16.82 -20.58
CA GLY A 246 24.91 -18.00 -19.86
C GLY A 246 26.13 -17.72 -19.00
N LEU A 247 26.46 -18.65 -18.09
CA LEU A 247 27.77 -18.67 -17.43
C LEU A 247 28.85 -19.03 -18.45
N ASP A 248 30.07 -18.55 -18.21
CA ASP A 248 31.23 -18.75 -19.10
C ASP A 248 31.06 -18.26 -20.55
N GLU A 249 30.03 -17.45 -20.81
CA GLU A 249 29.81 -16.82 -22.10
C GLU A 249 30.80 -15.66 -22.32
N THR A 250 31.18 -15.42 -23.58
CA THR A 250 32.07 -14.30 -23.94
C THR A 250 31.24 -13.11 -24.35
N LEU A 251 31.48 -11.97 -23.72
CA LEU A 251 30.77 -10.73 -23.95
C LEU A 251 31.73 -9.64 -24.41
N ARG A 252 31.20 -8.68 -25.16
CA ARG A 252 31.92 -7.49 -25.58
C ARG A 252 31.33 -6.26 -24.94
N VAL A 253 32.19 -5.36 -24.48
CA VAL A 253 31.80 -4.03 -24.04
C VAL A 253 32.58 -2.98 -24.82
N ARG A 254 31.89 -1.93 -25.26
CA ARG A 254 32.43 -0.79 -26.02
C ARG A 254 32.54 0.46 -25.13
N PRO A 255 33.34 1.46 -25.53
CA PRO A 255 33.36 2.76 -24.85
C PRO A 255 31.94 3.31 -24.60
N GLY A 256 31.68 3.74 -23.38
CA GLY A 256 30.39 4.27 -22.92
C GLY A 256 29.33 3.23 -22.58
N GLU A 257 29.55 1.95 -22.88
CA GLU A 257 28.62 0.88 -22.52
C GLU A 257 28.80 0.47 -21.05
N ARG A 258 27.72 -0.01 -20.44
CA ARG A 258 27.75 -0.60 -19.11
C ARG A 258 28.10 -2.07 -19.18
N ILE A 259 28.83 -2.54 -18.18
CA ILE A 259 29.14 -3.96 -18.03
C ILE A 259 27.87 -4.69 -17.57
N ALA A 260 27.43 -5.67 -18.36
CA ALA A 260 26.13 -6.33 -18.18
C ALA A 260 26.12 -7.38 -17.08
N VAL A 261 27.21 -8.15 -16.94
CA VAL A 261 27.36 -9.22 -15.95
C VAL A 261 28.75 -9.20 -15.35
N ASP A 262 28.94 -9.79 -14.18
CA ASP A 262 30.27 -9.87 -13.57
C ASP A 262 31.11 -10.87 -14.35
N GLY A 263 32.40 -10.55 -14.54
CA GLY A 263 33.26 -11.43 -15.32
C GLY A 263 34.74 -11.10 -15.20
N VAL A 264 35.54 -11.74 -16.05
CA VAL A 264 36.99 -11.58 -16.11
C VAL A 264 37.39 -11.18 -17.53
N VAL A 265 38.20 -10.15 -17.67
CA VAL A 265 38.70 -9.69 -18.98
C VAL A 265 39.59 -10.77 -19.60
N ILE A 266 39.34 -11.11 -20.86
CA ILE A 266 40.11 -12.12 -21.61
C ILE A 266 40.97 -11.49 -22.71
N ASN A 267 40.56 -10.37 -23.29
CA ASN A 267 41.27 -9.71 -24.38
C ASN A 267 40.92 -8.22 -24.43
N GLY A 268 41.90 -7.36 -24.72
CA GLY A 268 41.77 -5.91 -24.74
C GLY A 268 42.16 -5.28 -23.41
N HIS A 269 42.13 -3.95 -23.38
CA HIS A 269 42.35 -3.15 -22.18
C HIS A 269 41.41 -1.94 -22.21
N SER A 270 41.00 -1.47 -21.04
CA SER A 270 40.20 -0.24 -20.92
C SER A 270 40.18 0.27 -19.49
N SER A 271 39.79 1.53 -19.34
CA SER A 271 39.52 2.14 -18.04
C SER A 271 38.02 2.01 -17.72
N VAL A 272 37.70 1.49 -16.54
CA VAL A 272 36.32 1.26 -16.08
C VAL A 272 36.03 2.18 -14.90
N ASP A 273 34.93 2.93 -14.99
CA ASP A 273 34.41 3.75 -13.91
C ASP A 273 33.57 2.89 -12.96
N GLU A 274 34.12 2.66 -11.77
CA GLU A 274 33.49 1.91 -10.68
C GLU A 274 32.94 2.83 -9.57
N SER A 275 32.92 4.16 -9.78
CA SER A 275 32.55 5.16 -8.77
C SER A 275 31.17 4.96 -8.17
N MET A 276 30.23 4.41 -8.95
CA MET A 276 28.87 4.10 -8.49
C MET A 276 28.80 2.97 -7.44
N LEU A 277 29.83 2.12 -7.37
CA LEU A 277 29.90 1.00 -6.43
C LEU A 277 30.93 1.25 -5.32
N THR A 278 32.11 1.74 -5.67
CA THR A 278 33.23 1.93 -4.73
C THR A 278 33.24 3.32 -4.10
N GLY A 279 32.62 4.31 -4.75
CA GLY A 279 32.72 5.72 -4.37
C GLY A 279 34.02 6.40 -4.81
N GLU A 280 34.93 5.68 -5.48
CA GLU A 280 36.20 6.24 -5.95
C GLU A 280 36.00 6.92 -7.31
N PRO A 281 36.36 8.22 -7.47
CA PRO A 281 36.05 8.99 -8.67
C PRO A 281 36.97 8.69 -9.87
N MET A 282 38.08 8.00 -9.65
CA MET A 282 39.06 7.72 -10.70
C MET A 282 38.76 6.37 -11.37
N PRO A 283 38.65 6.31 -12.71
CA PRO A 283 38.52 5.04 -13.42
C PRO A 283 39.71 4.11 -13.18
N VAL A 284 39.41 2.82 -13.04
CA VAL A 284 40.40 1.76 -12.81
C VAL A 284 40.78 1.12 -14.15
N GLU A 285 42.07 1.00 -14.44
CA GLU A 285 42.56 0.27 -15.61
C GLU A 285 42.31 -1.22 -15.47
N LYS A 286 41.80 -1.84 -16.55
CA LYS A 286 41.50 -3.28 -16.63
C LYS A 286 42.28 -3.90 -17.78
N GLN A 287 42.95 -5.00 -17.46
CA GLN A 287 43.76 -5.81 -18.37
C GLN A 287 43.29 -7.28 -18.33
N PRO A 288 43.75 -8.13 -19.27
CA PRO A 288 43.40 -9.55 -19.26
C PRO A 288 43.75 -10.22 -17.92
N GLY A 289 42.77 -10.86 -17.31
CA GLY A 289 42.86 -11.46 -15.97
C GLY A 289 42.15 -10.66 -14.88
N ASP A 290 41.86 -9.38 -15.10
CA ASP A 290 41.18 -8.54 -14.11
C ASP A 290 39.67 -8.80 -14.06
N GLU A 291 39.08 -8.65 -12.87
CA GLU A 291 37.64 -8.75 -12.68
C GLU A 291 36.92 -7.44 -13.06
N VAL A 292 35.75 -7.60 -13.68
CA VAL A 292 34.83 -6.52 -14.02
C VAL A 292 33.46 -6.77 -13.39
N VAL A 293 32.81 -5.69 -12.96
CA VAL A 293 31.60 -5.74 -12.14
C VAL A 293 30.41 -5.15 -12.89
N THR A 294 29.25 -5.79 -12.73
CA THR A 294 27.97 -5.37 -13.32
C THR A 294 27.60 -3.94 -12.95
N GLY A 295 27.10 -3.17 -13.92
CA GLY A 295 26.61 -1.81 -13.73
C GLY A 295 27.67 -0.71 -13.76
N THR A 296 28.96 -1.08 -13.72
CA THR A 296 30.09 -0.17 -13.95
C THR A 296 30.14 0.26 -15.42
N ILE A 297 30.76 1.42 -15.69
CA ILE A 297 30.77 2.03 -17.02
C ILE A 297 32.14 1.84 -17.65
N ASN A 298 32.19 1.23 -18.82
CA ASN A 298 33.41 1.23 -19.61
C ASN A 298 33.63 2.62 -20.21
N THR A 299 34.74 3.27 -19.92
CA THR A 299 34.96 4.66 -20.37
C THR A 299 35.68 4.76 -21.70
N SER A 300 36.71 3.93 -21.91
CA SER A 300 37.64 4.07 -23.03
C SER A 300 37.62 2.85 -23.95
N GLY A 301 38.69 2.05 -24.03
CA GLY A 301 38.86 0.95 -24.97
C GLY A 301 37.72 -0.08 -25.03
N THR A 302 37.84 -1.03 -25.95
CA THR A 302 36.94 -2.19 -26.01
C THR A 302 37.67 -3.42 -25.53
N PHE A 303 36.95 -4.28 -24.80
CA PHE A 303 37.49 -5.54 -24.35
C PHE A 303 36.44 -6.65 -24.42
N LEU A 304 36.94 -7.87 -24.51
CA LEU A 304 36.18 -9.09 -24.34
C LEU A 304 36.36 -9.56 -22.90
N TYR A 305 35.27 -9.98 -22.28
CA TYR A 305 35.29 -10.57 -20.94
C TYR A 305 34.41 -11.81 -20.91
N LYS A 306 34.74 -12.72 -19.99
CA LYS A 306 34.00 -13.97 -19.79
C LYS A 306 33.13 -13.86 -18.56
N SER A 307 31.84 -14.15 -18.67
CA SER A 307 30.89 -14.08 -17.55
C SER A 307 31.23 -15.08 -16.45
N LYS A 308 31.28 -14.61 -15.20
CA LYS A 308 31.57 -15.40 -14.00
C LYS A 308 30.36 -15.51 -13.08
N ARG A 309 29.57 -14.43 -12.96
CA ARG A 309 28.33 -14.41 -12.17
C ARG A 309 27.26 -13.66 -12.95
N ILE A 310 26.05 -14.20 -12.96
CA ILE A 310 24.90 -13.68 -13.72
C ILE A 310 23.67 -13.56 -12.81
N GLY A 311 22.72 -12.71 -13.21
CA GLY A 311 21.47 -12.51 -12.46
C GLY A 311 21.70 -12.18 -10.97
N ARG A 312 21.06 -12.95 -10.09
CA ARG A 312 21.11 -12.78 -8.63
C ARG A 312 22.50 -12.95 -8.00
N ASP A 313 23.42 -13.61 -8.70
CA ASP A 313 24.75 -13.89 -8.17
C ASP A 313 25.74 -12.73 -8.39
N THR A 314 25.36 -11.72 -9.17
CA THR A 314 26.19 -10.53 -9.39
C THR A 314 26.41 -9.71 -8.12
N VAL A 315 27.52 -8.98 -8.05
CA VAL A 315 27.83 -8.07 -6.93
C VAL A 315 26.75 -7.01 -6.78
N LEU A 316 26.30 -6.40 -7.88
CA LEU A 316 25.24 -5.39 -7.86
C LEU A 316 23.92 -5.96 -7.31
N ALA A 317 23.51 -7.16 -7.76
CA ALA A 317 22.30 -7.80 -7.24
C ALA A 317 22.39 -8.07 -5.73
N ARG A 318 23.55 -8.51 -5.24
CA ARG A 318 23.79 -8.72 -3.80
C ARG A 318 23.74 -7.41 -3.01
N ILE A 319 24.31 -6.32 -3.53
CA ILE A 319 24.23 -5.00 -2.89
C ILE A 319 22.77 -4.53 -2.81
N ILE A 320 22.02 -4.66 -3.91
CA ILE A 320 20.60 -4.32 -3.94
C ILE A 320 19.83 -5.13 -2.89
N GLU A 321 20.09 -6.44 -2.80
CA GLU A 321 19.43 -7.31 -1.83
C GLU A 321 19.80 -6.96 -0.38
N MET A 322 21.07 -6.69 -0.09
CA MET A 322 21.51 -6.25 1.25
C MET A 322 20.87 -4.92 1.66
N VAL A 323 20.82 -3.94 0.75
CA VAL A 323 20.16 -2.64 1.01
C VAL A 323 18.67 -2.85 1.23
N ARG A 324 18.02 -3.72 0.44
CA ARG A 324 16.61 -4.08 0.61
C ARG A 324 16.36 -4.73 1.97
N GLN A 325 17.16 -5.71 2.37
CA GLN A 325 17.03 -6.35 3.68
C GLN A 325 17.21 -5.35 4.83
N ALA A 326 18.15 -4.41 4.69
CA ALA A 326 18.33 -3.35 5.66
C ALA A 326 17.12 -2.39 5.74
N GLN A 327 16.54 -1.99 4.59
CA GLN A 327 15.35 -1.13 4.54
C GLN A 327 14.04 -1.85 4.89
N ALA A 328 13.98 -3.18 4.71
CA ALA A 328 12.87 -4.01 5.11
C ALA A 328 12.77 -4.19 6.64
N SER A 329 13.76 -3.70 7.39
CA SER A 329 13.69 -3.64 8.85
C SER A 329 12.54 -2.71 9.30
N LYS A 330 11.52 -3.34 9.90
CA LYS A 330 10.19 -2.80 10.22
C LYS A 330 10.23 -1.36 10.75
N PRO A 331 9.57 -0.37 10.10
CA PRO A 331 9.35 0.95 10.70
C PRO A 331 8.56 0.79 12.00
N ALA A 332 9.19 1.13 13.13
CA ALA A 332 8.59 0.95 14.46
C ALA A 332 7.29 1.75 14.65
N ILE A 333 7.10 2.83 13.89
CA ILE A 333 5.99 3.79 14.02
C ILE A 333 4.65 3.21 13.53
N GLY A 334 4.63 2.44 12.44
CA GLY A 334 3.37 1.85 11.93
C GLY A 334 2.71 0.87 12.91
N ARG A 335 3.52 0.18 13.72
CA ARG A 335 3.04 -0.72 14.78
C ARG A 335 2.33 0.00 15.92
N LEU A 336 2.62 1.30 16.13
CA LEU A 336 2.01 2.07 17.21
C LEU A 336 0.57 2.43 16.89
N VAL A 337 0.30 2.90 15.66
CA VAL A 337 -1.04 3.32 15.22
C VAL A 337 -2.02 2.14 15.26
N ASP A 338 -1.62 0.99 14.75
CA ASP A 338 -2.48 -0.21 14.77
C ASP A 338 -2.69 -0.77 16.18
N LYS A 339 -1.69 -0.70 17.07
CA LYS A 339 -1.86 -1.05 18.49
C LYS A 339 -2.85 -0.13 19.18
N VAL A 340 -2.79 1.18 18.90
CA VAL A 340 -3.75 2.14 19.43
C VAL A 340 -5.14 1.83 18.91
N ALA A 341 -5.32 1.60 17.60
CA ALA A 341 -6.61 1.25 17.02
C ALA A 341 -7.19 -0.05 17.61
N ALA A 342 -6.37 -1.08 17.80
CA ALA A 342 -6.80 -2.37 18.35
C ALA A 342 -7.36 -2.28 19.78
N VAL A 343 -6.96 -1.25 20.56
CA VAL A 343 -7.50 -0.99 21.91
C VAL A 343 -8.61 0.06 21.87
N PHE A 344 -8.42 1.12 21.09
CA PHE A 344 -9.34 2.25 21.00
C PHE A 344 -10.69 1.85 20.39
N VAL A 345 -10.69 1.06 19.31
CA VAL A 345 -11.93 0.67 18.63
C VAL A 345 -12.84 -0.17 19.53
N PRO A 346 -12.38 -1.25 20.19
CA PRO A 346 -13.20 -1.97 21.15
C PRO A 346 -13.67 -1.11 22.31
N ALA A 347 -12.80 -0.23 22.85
CA ALA A 347 -13.17 0.67 23.94
C ALA A 347 -14.32 1.61 23.53
N VAL A 348 -14.25 2.22 22.34
CA VAL A 348 -15.32 3.06 21.80
C VAL A 348 -16.61 2.28 21.62
N MET A 349 -16.57 1.04 21.09
CA MET A 349 -17.77 0.21 20.95
C MET A 349 -18.40 -0.13 22.31
N ILE A 350 -17.58 -0.47 23.30
CA ILE A 350 -18.06 -0.71 24.67
C ILE A 350 -18.71 0.55 25.24
N VAL A 351 -18.07 1.72 25.11
CA VAL A 351 -18.64 2.99 25.54
C VAL A 351 -19.95 3.28 24.82
N ALA A 352 -20.03 3.07 23.50
CA ALA A 352 -21.25 3.29 22.72
C ALA A 352 -22.42 2.40 23.19
N VAL A 353 -22.15 1.13 23.52
CA VAL A 353 -23.14 0.20 24.10
C VAL A 353 -23.53 0.62 25.52
N LEU A 354 -22.57 0.98 26.37
CA LEU A 354 -22.85 1.45 27.74
C LEU A 354 -23.67 2.75 27.72
N THR A 355 -23.35 3.69 26.83
CA THR A 355 -24.13 4.91 26.61
C THR A 355 -25.55 4.58 26.18
N PHE A 356 -25.72 3.65 25.23
CA PHE A 356 -27.05 3.20 24.81
C PHE A 356 -27.86 2.68 25.99
N LEU A 357 -27.29 1.74 26.76
CA LEU A 357 -27.95 1.10 27.89
C LEU A 357 -28.25 2.10 29.01
N ALA A 358 -27.35 3.02 29.32
CA ALA A 358 -27.56 4.04 30.33
C ALA A 358 -28.76 4.94 29.95
N TRP A 359 -28.75 5.52 28.76
CA TRP A 359 -29.83 6.41 28.33
C TRP A 359 -31.16 5.69 28.11
N TYR A 360 -31.13 4.42 27.69
CA TYR A 360 -32.33 3.62 27.56
C TYR A 360 -32.99 3.34 28.92
N ASN A 361 -32.20 3.06 29.97
CA ASN A 361 -32.73 2.71 31.29
C ASN A 361 -33.01 3.92 32.20
N LEU A 362 -32.23 5.01 32.09
CA LEU A 362 -32.35 6.18 32.99
C LEU A 362 -33.35 7.25 32.50
N ALA A 363 -33.86 7.18 31.27
CA ALA A 363 -34.81 8.17 30.72
C ALA A 363 -36.14 7.53 30.31
N PRO A 364 -37.10 7.31 31.24
CA PRO A 364 -38.33 6.53 30.99
C PRO A 364 -39.24 7.11 29.89
N ASP A 365 -39.35 8.45 29.79
CA ASP A 365 -40.35 9.08 28.91
C ASP A 365 -39.87 9.29 27.45
N ARG A 366 -38.55 9.21 27.19
CA ARG A 366 -37.93 9.39 25.85
C ARG A 366 -36.69 8.52 25.60
N GLY A 367 -36.57 7.39 26.31
CA GLY A 367 -35.32 6.64 26.44
C GLY A 367 -34.73 6.14 25.11
N LEU A 368 -35.57 5.66 24.20
CA LEU A 368 -35.07 5.07 22.95
C LEU A 368 -34.47 6.12 22.00
N SER A 369 -35.14 7.25 21.80
CA SER A 369 -34.68 8.28 20.85
C SER A 369 -33.43 8.99 21.36
N TYR A 370 -33.35 9.31 22.65
CA TYR A 370 -32.12 9.87 23.24
C TYR A 370 -30.97 8.86 23.27
N ALA A 371 -31.23 7.58 23.58
CA ALA A 371 -30.21 6.55 23.57
C ALA A 371 -29.58 6.39 22.18
N VAL A 372 -30.40 6.32 21.12
CA VAL A 372 -29.91 6.24 19.75
C VAL A 372 -29.07 7.46 19.39
N VAL A 373 -29.55 8.69 19.66
CA VAL A 373 -28.81 9.93 19.36
C VAL A 373 -27.46 9.97 20.09
N ALA A 374 -27.44 9.62 21.38
CA ALA A 374 -26.23 9.63 22.19
C ALA A 374 -25.20 8.59 21.69
N THR A 375 -25.64 7.37 21.40
CA THR A 375 -24.78 6.31 20.85
C THR A 375 -24.22 6.69 19.47
N MET A 376 -25.06 7.25 18.59
CA MET A 376 -24.62 7.72 17.27
C MET A 376 -23.58 8.84 17.41
N THR A 377 -23.81 9.80 18.31
CA THR A 377 -22.87 10.87 18.61
C THR A 377 -21.50 10.33 19.06
N VAL A 378 -21.48 9.32 19.94
CA VAL A 378 -20.23 8.66 20.37
C VAL A 378 -19.49 8.04 19.17
N LEU A 379 -20.19 7.28 18.32
CA LEU A 379 -19.59 6.61 17.15
C LEU A 379 -19.07 7.61 16.11
N ILE A 380 -19.80 8.71 15.88
CA ILE A 380 -19.43 9.75 14.91
C ILE A 380 -18.19 10.51 15.41
N ILE A 381 -18.19 10.95 16.67
CA ILE A 381 -17.07 11.72 17.25
C ILE A 381 -15.81 10.88 17.40
N ALA A 382 -15.96 9.58 17.67
CA ALA A 382 -14.81 8.69 17.78
C ALA A 382 -14.09 8.42 16.45
N CYS A 383 -14.68 8.78 15.30
CA CYS A 383 -14.06 8.55 14.00
C CYS A 383 -12.75 9.37 13.87
N PRO A 384 -11.59 8.74 13.65
CA PRO A 384 -10.30 9.38 13.82
C PRO A 384 -9.85 10.04 12.51
N CYS A 385 -10.58 11.06 12.06
CA CYS A 385 -10.34 11.76 10.80
C CYS A 385 -8.91 12.29 10.67
N ALA A 386 -8.35 12.75 11.79
CA ALA A 386 -7.00 13.30 11.86
C ALA A 386 -5.91 12.22 11.90
N LEU A 387 -6.23 11.00 12.36
CA LEU A 387 -5.24 9.93 12.47
C LEU A 387 -4.75 9.48 11.09
N GLY A 388 -5.64 9.43 10.09
CA GLY A 388 -5.27 9.12 8.71
C GLY A 388 -4.43 10.19 8.02
N LEU A 389 -4.36 11.41 8.56
CA LEU A 389 -3.51 12.51 8.07
C LEU A 389 -2.23 12.70 8.89
N ALA A 390 -2.16 12.12 10.08
CA ALA A 390 -1.03 12.28 11.00
C ALA A 390 0.16 11.34 10.68
N THR A 391 -0.08 10.32 9.86
CA THR A 391 0.92 9.40 9.31
C THR A 391 1.45 9.89 7.98
#